data_AF-A0A2J7R8P3-F1
#
_entry.id   AF-A0A2J7R8P3-F1
#
_cell.length_a   1.000
_cell.length_b   1.000
_cell.length_c   1.000
_cell.angle_alpha   90.00
_cell.angle_beta   90.00
_cell.angle_gamma   90.00
#
_symmetry.space_group_name_H-M   'P 1'
#
loop_
_entity.id
_entity.type
_entity.pdbx_description
1 polymer ?
#
loop_
_entity_poly.entity_id
_entity_poly.type
_entity_poly.pdbx_seq_one_letter_code
_entity_poly.pdbx_strand_id
1 'polypeptide(L)'
;MPMKRDEAKILDIESYISLWGPFHVVLFNTIVFLLAMAHLKAVCSDPGVVPLPQNRVDFSDIHSGSSGAFQRGDWTVCSRCETYRPPRAHHCRICKRCIRRMDHHCPWINNCVGEQNQKYFIQFLVYVGALATYAIILVVVSWVVECPECSSEISIKQSRILHCVILVLESALFGMFVSAILVDQFQAIFSDETAVEQVQHQGPFRPQRPKLALLTEVCGRGHPVLWLLPCAGASHHREEPLLNHDV
;
A
#
# COMPACT_ATOMS: atom_id res chain seq x y z
N MET A 1 -28.00 -48.82 -18.79
CA MET A 1 -27.69 -47.38 -18.94
C MET A 1 -26.75 -46.79 -17.85
N PRO A 2 -25.70 -47.50 -17.35
CA PRO A 2 -24.69 -46.90 -16.45
C PRO A 2 -23.50 -46.26 -17.21
N MET A 3 -23.14 -46.80 -18.39
CA MET A 3 -21.94 -46.42 -19.14
C MET A 3 -21.86 -44.92 -19.51
N LYS A 4 -22.97 -44.29 -19.92
CA LYS A 4 -23.02 -42.86 -20.25
C LYS A 4 -22.84 -41.93 -19.04
N ARG A 5 -23.14 -42.40 -17.83
CA ARG A 5 -22.99 -41.62 -16.60
C ARG A 5 -21.55 -41.59 -16.13
N ASP A 6 -20.80 -42.67 -16.40
CA ASP A 6 -19.39 -42.78 -16.06
C ASP A 6 -18.52 -42.00 -17.06
N GLU A 7 -18.85 -42.02 -18.35
CA GLU A 7 -18.20 -41.19 -19.38
C GLU A 7 -18.37 -39.68 -19.12
N ALA A 8 -19.57 -39.24 -18.72
CA ALA A 8 -19.82 -37.84 -18.39
C ALA A 8 -19.00 -37.37 -17.17
N LYS A 9 -18.86 -38.21 -16.14
CA LYS A 9 -18.03 -37.91 -14.97
C LYS A 9 -16.54 -37.84 -15.29
N ILE A 10 -16.07 -38.70 -16.20
CA ILE A 10 -14.67 -38.70 -16.64
C ILE A 10 -14.36 -37.43 -17.44
N LEU A 11 -15.25 -37.04 -18.35
CA LEU A 11 -15.13 -35.78 -19.12
C LEU A 11 -15.17 -34.53 -18.23
N ASP A 12 -16.01 -34.52 -17.18
CA ASP A 12 -16.05 -33.42 -16.21
C ASP A 12 -14.75 -33.32 -15.39
N ILE A 13 -14.15 -34.46 -15.03
CA ILE A 13 -12.87 -34.52 -14.29
C ILE A 13 -11.71 -34.07 -15.19
N GLU A 14 -11.64 -34.53 -16.44
CA GLU A 14 -10.62 -34.09 -17.40
C GLU A 14 -10.74 -32.59 -17.72
N SER A 15 -11.97 -32.07 -17.86
CA SER A 15 -12.22 -30.65 -18.07
C SER A 15 -11.81 -29.79 -16.86
N TYR A 16 -12.12 -30.27 -15.63
CA TYR A 16 -11.70 -29.62 -14.39
C TYR A 16 -10.17 -29.54 -14.26
N ILE A 17 -9.46 -30.64 -14.52
CA ILE A 17 -8.00 -30.70 -14.49
C ILE A 17 -7.39 -29.81 -15.59
N SER A 18 -8.03 -29.76 -16.76
CA SER A 18 -7.59 -28.94 -17.91
C SER A 18 -7.68 -27.43 -17.64
N LEU A 19 -8.70 -26.96 -16.92
CA LEU A 19 -8.89 -25.54 -16.62
C LEU A 19 -8.13 -25.04 -15.39
N TRP A 20 -7.73 -25.94 -14.50
CA TRP A 20 -7.03 -25.62 -13.24
C TRP A 20 -5.69 -24.89 -13.47
N GLY A 21 -4.86 -25.41 -14.38
CA GLY A 21 -3.57 -24.81 -14.72
C GLY A 21 -3.71 -23.39 -15.29
N PRO A 22 -4.46 -23.18 -16.38
CA PRO A 22 -4.72 -21.86 -16.95
C PRO A 22 -5.32 -20.86 -15.94
N PHE A 23 -6.25 -21.30 -15.09
CA PHE A 23 -6.82 -20.46 -14.05
C PHE A 23 -5.75 -19.90 -13.10
N HIS A 24 -4.89 -20.78 -12.56
CA HIS A 24 -3.84 -20.36 -11.64
C HIS A 24 -2.78 -19.47 -12.30
N VAL A 25 -2.46 -19.72 -13.57
CA VAL A 25 -1.56 -18.87 -14.37
C VAL A 25 -2.16 -17.48 -14.53
N VAL A 26 -3.41 -17.37 -14.96
CA VAL A 26 -4.08 -16.06 -15.15
C VAL A 26 -4.20 -15.32 -13.82
N LEU A 27 -4.62 -16.01 -12.75
CA LEU A 27 -4.75 -15.41 -11.42
C LEU A 27 -3.40 -14.88 -10.90
N PHE A 28 -2.35 -15.70 -10.95
CA PHE A 28 -1.01 -15.31 -10.51
C PHE A 28 -0.50 -14.09 -11.27
N ASN A 29 -0.56 -14.12 -12.61
CA ASN A 29 -0.09 -13.02 -13.45
C ASN A 29 -0.93 -11.74 -13.24
N THR A 30 -2.22 -11.86 -12.97
CA THR A 30 -3.07 -10.71 -12.64
C THR A 30 -2.63 -10.05 -11.33
N ILE A 31 -2.38 -10.84 -10.28
CA ILE A 31 -1.92 -10.30 -8.99
C ILE A 31 -0.52 -9.67 -9.15
N VAL A 32 0.41 -10.32 -9.86
CA VAL A 32 1.74 -9.78 -10.14
C VAL A 32 1.67 -8.46 -10.92
N PHE A 33 0.78 -8.37 -11.91
CA PHE A 33 0.58 -7.14 -12.67
C PHE A 33 0.06 -6.00 -11.77
N LEU A 34 -0.94 -6.26 -10.93
CA LEU A 34 -1.47 -5.28 -9.99
C LEU A 34 -0.43 -4.87 -8.95
N LEU A 35 0.36 -5.82 -8.44
CA LEU A 35 1.50 -5.57 -7.56
C LEU A 35 2.50 -4.62 -8.21
N ALA A 36 2.93 -4.92 -9.43
CA ALA A 36 3.91 -4.13 -10.16
C ALA A 36 3.40 -2.70 -10.41
N MET A 37 2.13 -2.54 -10.78
CA MET A 37 1.51 -1.22 -10.93
C MET A 37 1.43 -0.45 -9.60
N ALA A 38 1.00 -1.09 -8.52
CA ALA A 38 0.92 -0.47 -7.19
C ALA A 38 2.30 -0.04 -6.70
N HIS A 39 3.30 -0.90 -6.84
CA HIS A 39 4.70 -0.59 -6.52
C HIS A 39 5.21 0.59 -7.35
N LEU A 40 5.05 0.55 -8.67
CA LEU A 40 5.49 1.63 -9.56
C LEU A 40 4.81 2.96 -9.21
N LYS A 41 3.52 2.93 -8.87
CA LYS A 41 2.80 4.12 -8.40
C LYS A 41 3.33 4.62 -7.06
N ALA A 42 3.62 3.75 -6.09
CA ALA A 42 4.19 4.16 -4.81
C ALA A 42 5.58 4.80 -4.97
N VAL A 43 6.41 4.24 -5.85
CA VAL A 43 7.74 4.77 -6.18
C VAL A 43 7.66 6.12 -6.90
N CYS A 44 6.84 6.23 -7.94
CA CYS A 44 6.86 7.38 -8.85
C CYS A 44 5.87 8.50 -8.51
N SER A 45 4.91 8.29 -7.60
CA SER A 45 3.96 9.34 -7.24
C SER A 45 4.57 10.31 -6.23
N ASP A 46 4.14 11.58 -6.31
CA ASP A 46 4.43 12.57 -5.29
C ASP A 46 3.84 12.09 -3.94
N PRO A 47 4.64 12.01 -2.86
CA PRO A 47 4.13 11.67 -1.54
C PRO A 47 3.32 12.80 -0.87
N GLY A 48 3.23 13.97 -1.49
CA GLY A 48 2.63 15.18 -0.93
C GLY A 48 3.70 16.18 -0.48
N VAL A 49 4.68 16.46 -1.34
CA VAL A 49 5.74 17.43 -1.06
C VAL A 49 5.15 18.83 -0.86
N VAL A 50 5.53 19.48 0.25
CA VAL A 50 5.20 20.89 0.51
C VAL A 50 5.97 21.77 -0.49
N PRO A 51 5.30 22.66 -1.24
CA PRO A 51 5.96 23.60 -2.15
C PRO A 51 7.00 24.47 -1.43
N LEU A 52 8.10 24.79 -2.13
CA LEU A 52 9.03 25.79 -1.64
C LEU A 52 8.52 27.18 -2.04
N PRO A 53 8.69 28.18 -1.18
CA PRO A 53 8.37 29.55 -1.52
C PRO A 53 9.32 30.05 -2.60
N GLN A 54 8.80 30.83 -3.56
CA GLN A 54 9.61 31.44 -4.62
C GLN A 54 10.48 32.59 -4.08
N ASN A 55 9.95 33.30 -3.07
CA ASN A 55 10.59 34.42 -2.40
C ASN A 55 10.94 34.05 -0.96
N ARG A 56 11.90 34.76 -0.35
CA ARG A 56 12.23 34.57 1.07
C ARG A 56 11.00 34.86 1.91
N VAL A 57 10.63 33.88 2.72
CA VAL A 57 9.48 34.00 3.62
C VAL A 57 9.92 34.80 4.84
N ASP A 58 9.17 35.87 5.14
CA ASP A 58 9.30 36.54 6.41
C ASP A 58 8.55 35.75 7.50
N PHE A 59 9.28 35.36 8.54
CA PHE A 59 8.74 34.63 9.70
C PHE A 59 8.34 35.56 10.85
N SER A 60 8.42 36.88 10.64
CA SER A 60 8.03 37.89 11.62
C SER A 60 6.58 37.75 12.09
N ASP A 61 5.69 37.26 11.21
CA ASP A 61 4.25 37.07 11.47
C ASP A 61 3.91 35.96 12.48
N ILE A 62 4.87 35.12 12.88
CA ILE A 62 4.65 34.05 13.88
C ILE A 62 4.62 34.59 15.30
N HIS A 63 5.29 35.73 15.54
CA HIS A 63 5.42 36.33 16.87
C HIS A 63 4.50 37.53 17.08
N SER A 64 3.94 38.11 16.01
CA SER A 64 2.91 39.14 16.11
C SER A 64 1.55 38.47 16.35
N GLY A 65 0.98 38.67 17.54
CA GLY A 65 -0.33 38.15 17.95
C GLY A 65 -1.55 38.66 17.15
N SER A 66 -1.39 39.04 15.87
CA SER A 66 -2.46 39.45 14.95
C SER A 66 -3.28 38.25 14.44
N SER A 67 -4.01 37.65 15.37
CA SER A 67 -5.45 37.37 15.28
C SER A 67 -6.11 37.51 13.89
N GLY A 68 -6.24 36.39 13.17
CA GLY A 68 -7.20 36.27 12.07
C GLY A 68 -7.11 34.96 11.28
N ALA A 69 -5.97 34.69 10.67
CA ALA A 69 -5.80 33.57 9.72
C ALA A 69 -4.91 32.43 10.26
N PHE A 70 -3.82 32.73 10.98
CA PHE A 70 -2.88 31.72 11.49
C PHE A 70 -3.38 30.93 12.71
N GLN A 71 -4.44 31.36 13.38
CA GLN A 71 -5.02 30.61 14.52
C GLN A 71 -5.99 29.48 14.11
N ARG A 72 -6.19 29.23 12.80
CA ARG A 72 -7.11 28.18 12.33
C ARG A 72 -6.47 26.81 12.05
N GLY A 73 -5.15 26.66 12.20
CA GLY A 73 -4.49 25.36 12.12
C GLY A 73 -3.12 25.41 12.76
N ASP A 74 -2.66 24.28 13.30
CA ASP A 74 -1.34 24.10 13.95
C ASP A 74 -0.17 24.17 12.93
N TRP A 75 -0.10 25.26 12.16
CA TRP A 75 0.98 25.52 11.22
C TRP A 75 2.28 25.79 11.97
N THR A 76 3.38 25.26 11.45
CA THR A 76 4.71 25.39 12.04
C THR A 76 5.72 25.83 10.97
N VAL A 77 6.98 26.08 11.33
CA VAL A 77 8.03 26.42 10.35
C VAL A 77 9.06 25.31 10.25
N CYS A 78 9.51 25.05 9.02
CA CYS A 78 10.68 24.24 8.78
C CYS A 78 11.89 25.14 8.45
N SER A 79 12.83 25.26 9.39
CA SER A 79 14.08 26.02 9.17
C SER A 79 14.97 25.47 8.05
N ARG A 80 14.85 24.18 7.72
CA ARG A 80 15.65 23.53 6.66
C ARG A 80 15.10 23.77 5.26
N CYS A 81 13.79 23.91 5.14
CA CYS A 81 13.12 24.19 3.87
C CYS A 81 12.75 25.67 3.75
N GLU A 82 13.00 26.48 4.79
CA GLU A 82 12.64 27.90 4.88
C GLU A 82 11.19 28.16 4.43
N THR A 83 10.27 27.30 4.88
CA THR A 83 8.86 27.34 4.47
C THR A 83 7.93 27.10 5.66
N TYR A 84 6.69 27.58 5.51
CA TYR A 84 5.59 27.21 6.40
C TYR A 84 5.23 25.75 6.17
N ARG A 85 5.10 25.02 7.28
CA ARG A 85 4.82 23.60 7.34
C ARG A 85 3.36 23.41 7.75
N PRO A 86 2.52 22.86 6.85
CA PRO A 86 1.14 22.53 7.18
C PRO A 86 1.03 21.61 8.41
N PRO A 87 -0.13 21.59 9.09
CA PRO A 87 -0.40 20.62 10.13
C PRO A 87 -0.09 19.20 9.64
N ARG A 88 0.51 18.37 10.51
CA ARG A 88 0.88 16.97 10.22
C ARG A 88 1.94 16.78 9.12
N ALA A 89 2.51 17.86 8.58
CA ALA A 89 3.64 17.75 7.68
C ALA A 89 4.95 17.64 8.47
N HIS A 90 5.88 16.80 8.01
CA HIS A 90 7.19 16.61 8.64
C HIS A 90 8.33 16.67 7.62
N HIS A 91 9.51 17.11 8.05
CA HIS A 91 10.68 17.20 7.19
C HIS A 91 11.39 15.84 7.12
N CYS A 92 11.38 15.22 5.94
CA CYS A 92 12.16 14.01 5.69
C CYS A 92 13.61 14.39 5.41
N ARG A 93 14.55 13.87 6.22
CA ARG A 93 15.98 14.13 6.06
C ARG A 93 16.55 13.51 4.78
N ILE A 94 15.97 12.40 4.32
CA ILE A 94 16.43 11.66 3.14
C ILE A 94 15.93 12.35 1.87
N CYS A 95 14.62 12.65 1.79
CA CYS A 95 14.04 13.40 0.67
C CYS A 95 14.42 14.89 0.66
N LYS A 96 14.93 15.42 1.78
CA LYS A 96 15.27 16.86 1.99
C LYS A 96 14.10 17.81 1.73
N ARG A 97 12.88 17.34 2.00
CA ARG A 97 11.63 18.08 1.77
C ARG A 97 10.66 17.83 2.91
N CYS A 98 9.78 18.79 3.16
CA CYS A 98 8.60 18.58 3.98
C CYS A 98 7.55 17.80 3.19
N ILE A 99 7.00 16.75 3.81
CA ILE A 99 5.98 15.87 3.24
C ILE A 99 4.70 16.01 4.07
N ARG A 100 3.54 16.19 3.42
CA ARG A 100 2.22 16.29 4.06
C ARG A 100 1.76 14.93 4.57
N ARG A 101 1.17 14.91 5.77
CA ARG A 101 0.82 13.70 6.53
C ARG A 101 1.91 12.63 6.42
N MET A 102 3.15 13.04 6.66
CA MET A 102 4.31 12.16 6.50
C MET A 102 4.18 10.98 7.45
N ASP A 103 4.24 9.77 6.90
CA ASP A 103 4.30 8.56 7.70
C ASP A 103 5.75 8.16 7.94
N HIS A 104 6.45 7.74 6.88
CA HIS A 104 7.88 7.41 6.96
C HIS A 104 8.57 7.58 5.61
N HIS A 105 9.91 7.49 5.61
CA HIS A 105 10.66 7.28 4.38
C HIS A 105 10.92 5.78 4.22
N CYS A 106 10.48 5.22 3.10
CA CYS A 106 10.54 3.79 2.86
C CYS A 106 11.67 3.48 1.87
N PRO A 107 12.75 2.78 2.30
CA PRO A 107 13.85 2.42 1.41
C PRO A 107 13.42 1.51 0.26
N TRP A 108 12.38 0.69 0.47
CA TRP A 108 11.93 -0.31 -0.51
C TRP A 108 11.27 0.28 -1.74
N ILE A 109 10.63 1.44 -1.60
CA ILE A 109 10.08 2.21 -2.73
C ILE A 109 10.97 3.42 -3.09
N ASN A 110 12.08 3.60 -2.36
CA ASN A 110 12.97 4.75 -2.48
C ASN A 110 12.23 6.10 -2.52
N ASN A 111 11.18 6.22 -1.71
CA ASN A 111 10.30 7.37 -1.67
C ASN A 111 9.72 7.52 -0.26
N CYS A 112 9.22 8.71 0.06
CA CYS A 112 8.40 8.89 1.25
C CYS A 112 7.03 8.26 1.06
N VAL A 113 6.44 7.77 2.15
CA VAL A 113 5.02 7.44 2.24
C VAL A 113 4.35 8.63 2.92
N GLY A 114 3.41 9.26 2.20
CA GLY A 114 2.67 10.42 2.66
C GLY A 114 1.28 10.47 2.04
N GLU A 115 0.59 11.58 2.27
CA GLU A 115 -0.84 11.73 1.94
C GLU A 115 -1.20 11.27 0.52
N GLN A 116 -0.39 11.62 -0.49
CA GLN A 116 -0.74 11.44 -1.91
C GLN A 116 -0.34 10.09 -2.51
N ASN A 117 0.47 9.28 -1.81
CA ASN A 117 0.89 7.96 -2.29
C ASN A 117 0.64 6.81 -1.31
N GLN A 118 0.13 7.09 -0.10
CA GLN A 118 -0.18 6.09 0.92
C GLN A 118 -1.11 4.98 0.41
N LYS A 119 -2.10 5.33 -0.44
CA LYS A 119 -2.98 4.34 -1.09
C LYS A 119 -2.19 3.27 -1.84
N TYR A 120 -1.26 3.70 -2.70
CA TYR A 120 -0.48 2.79 -3.54
C TYR A 120 0.47 1.94 -2.71
N PHE A 121 1.01 2.50 -1.63
CA PHE A 121 1.81 1.76 -0.66
C PHE A 121 1.01 0.65 0.02
N ILE A 122 -0.22 0.95 0.49
CA ILE A 122 -1.10 -0.07 1.09
C ILE A 122 -1.49 -1.15 0.06
N GLN A 123 -1.83 -0.76 -1.17
CA GLN A 123 -2.11 -1.71 -2.24
C GLN A 123 -0.92 -2.64 -2.49
N PHE A 124 0.30 -2.09 -2.56
CA PHE A 124 1.52 -2.86 -2.70
C PHE A 124 1.65 -3.91 -1.57
N LEU A 125 1.49 -3.53 -0.30
CA LEU A 125 1.56 -4.45 0.83
C LEU A 125 0.49 -5.56 0.75
N VAL A 126 -0.75 -5.19 0.41
CA VAL A 126 -1.86 -6.15 0.25
C VAL A 126 -1.55 -7.16 -0.85
N TYR A 127 -1.03 -6.72 -1.99
CA TYR A 127 -0.70 -7.63 -3.09
C TYR A 127 0.49 -8.55 -2.78
N VAL A 128 1.51 -8.07 -2.05
CA VAL A 128 2.60 -8.95 -1.57
C VAL A 128 2.04 -10.01 -0.61
N GLY A 129 1.22 -9.59 0.36
CA GLY A 129 0.61 -10.52 1.33
C GLY A 129 -0.33 -11.54 0.67
N ALA A 130 -1.07 -11.12 -0.36
CA ALA A 130 -1.91 -12.01 -1.15
C ALA A 130 -1.09 -13.04 -1.93
N LEU A 131 0.01 -12.64 -2.59
CA LEU A 131 0.90 -13.58 -3.29
C LEU A 131 1.58 -14.57 -2.33
N ALA A 132 2.07 -14.09 -1.18
CA ALA A 132 2.68 -14.96 -0.17
C ALA A 132 1.69 -16.01 0.34
N THR A 133 0.46 -15.59 0.66
CA THR A 133 -0.60 -16.49 1.12
C THR A 133 -0.99 -17.49 0.03
N TYR A 134 -1.15 -17.01 -1.21
CA TYR A 134 -1.49 -17.84 -2.35
C TYR A 134 -0.42 -18.88 -2.67
N ALA A 135 0.87 -18.50 -2.60
CA ALA A 135 1.98 -19.43 -2.79
C ALA A 135 2.00 -20.55 -1.73
N ILE A 136 1.77 -20.22 -0.46
CA ILE A 136 1.65 -21.21 0.62
C ILE A 136 0.48 -22.16 0.34
N ILE A 137 -0.69 -21.64 -0.05
CA ILE A 137 -1.85 -22.46 -0.40
C ILE A 137 -1.53 -23.41 -1.57
N LEU A 138 -0.90 -22.91 -2.64
CA LEU A 138 -0.52 -23.75 -3.78
C LEU A 138 0.47 -24.85 -3.39
N VAL A 139 1.44 -24.56 -2.52
CA VAL A 139 2.34 -25.58 -1.99
C VAL A 139 1.53 -26.62 -1.21
N VAL A 140 0.70 -26.22 -0.25
CA VAL A 140 -0.12 -27.16 0.54
C VAL A 140 -0.99 -28.04 -0.37
N VAL A 141 -1.67 -27.46 -1.34
CA VAL A 141 -2.50 -28.20 -2.31
C VAL A 141 -1.66 -29.19 -3.13
N SER A 142 -0.48 -28.79 -3.59
CA SER A 142 0.45 -29.66 -4.35
C SER A 142 0.93 -30.88 -3.56
N TRP A 143 0.97 -30.80 -2.23
CA TRP A 143 1.36 -31.92 -1.35
C TRP A 143 0.18 -32.77 -0.89
N VAL A 144 -1.02 -32.20 -0.76
CA VAL A 144 -2.23 -32.90 -0.29
C VAL A 144 -2.96 -33.60 -1.43
N VAL A 145 -3.00 -33.01 -2.61
CA VAL A 145 -3.66 -33.59 -3.78
C VAL A 145 -2.69 -34.53 -4.47
N GLU A 146 -3.00 -35.83 -4.41
CA GLU A 146 -2.24 -36.84 -5.14
C GLU A 146 -2.30 -36.56 -6.65
N CYS A 147 -1.14 -36.59 -7.30
CA CYS A 147 -1.00 -36.41 -8.73
C CYS A 147 -0.75 -37.78 -9.37
N PRO A 148 -1.78 -38.39 -10.03
CA PRO A 148 -1.66 -39.74 -10.59
C PRO A 148 -0.69 -39.83 -11.77
N GLU A 149 -0.52 -38.73 -12.51
CA GLU A 149 0.26 -38.66 -13.76
C GLU A 149 1.61 -37.93 -13.60
N CYS A 150 2.01 -37.57 -12.38
CA CYS A 150 3.25 -36.83 -12.20
C CYS A 150 4.47 -37.71 -12.55
N SER A 151 5.34 -37.20 -13.42
CA SER A 151 6.58 -37.85 -13.83
C SER A 151 7.38 -38.35 -12.63
N SER A 152 7.73 -39.64 -12.62
CA SER A 152 8.48 -40.26 -11.53
C SER A 152 9.98 -39.93 -11.55
N GLU A 153 10.43 -39.23 -12.60
CA GLU A 153 11.79 -38.74 -12.81
C GLU A 153 12.35 -38.03 -11.57
N ILE A 154 13.54 -38.48 -11.16
CA ILE A 154 14.19 -38.01 -9.92
C ILE A 154 14.52 -36.52 -10.02
N SER A 155 14.96 -36.05 -11.18
CA SER A 155 15.30 -34.64 -11.43
C SER A 155 14.10 -33.70 -11.24
N ILE A 156 12.93 -34.10 -11.74
CA ILE A 156 11.69 -33.32 -11.64
C ILE A 156 11.21 -33.26 -10.18
N LYS A 157 11.27 -34.38 -9.46
CA LYS A 157 10.93 -34.43 -8.02
C LYS A 157 11.85 -33.54 -7.19
N GLN A 158 13.17 -33.59 -7.43
CA GLN A 158 14.14 -32.74 -6.74
C GLN A 158 13.91 -31.26 -7.01
N SER A 159 13.72 -30.88 -8.28
CA SER A 159 13.40 -29.50 -8.66
C SER A 159 12.11 -29.01 -7.99
N ARG A 160 11.05 -29.83 -7.98
CA ARG A 160 9.78 -29.50 -7.31
C ARG A 160 9.96 -29.23 -5.82
N ILE A 161 10.68 -30.12 -5.12
CA ILE A 161 10.94 -29.97 -3.67
C ILE A 161 11.72 -28.68 -3.42
N LEU A 162 12.78 -28.43 -4.21
CA LEU A 162 13.59 -27.22 -4.08
C LEU A 162 12.74 -25.94 -4.26
N HIS A 163 11.91 -25.89 -5.32
CA HIS A 163 11.02 -24.75 -5.55
C HIS A 163 9.99 -24.57 -4.43
N CYS A 164 9.41 -25.65 -3.90
CA CYS A 164 8.48 -25.57 -2.78
C CYS A 164 9.16 -24.99 -1.53
N VAL A 165 10.36 -25.45 -1.20
CA VAL A 165 11.12 -24.96 -0.04
C VAL A 165 11.43 -23.47 -0.18
N ILE A 166 11.95 -23.06 -1.34
CA ILE A 166 12.26 -21.65 -1.61
C ILE A 166 11.00 -20.79 -1.50
N LEU A 167 9.90 -21.19 -2.15
CA LEU A 167 8.64 -20.45 -2.11
C LEU A 167 8.06 -20.31 -0.71
N VAL A 168 8.12 -21.37 0.11
CA VAL A 168 7.63 -21.30 1.50
C VAL A 168 8.48 -20.37 2.35
N LEU A 169 9.82 -20.45 2.23
CA LEU A 169 10.71 -19.57 2.97
C LEU A 169 10.54 -18.11 2.57
N GLU A 170 10.47 -17.82 1.27
CA GLU A 170 10.21 -16.49 0.73
C GLU A 170 8.86 -15.94 1.21
N SER A 171 7.80 -16.74 1.05
CA SER A 171 6.44 -16.36 1.41
C SER A 171 6.29 -16.12 2.92
N ALA A 172 6.93 -16.94 3.76
CA ALA A 172 6.91 -16.74 5.20
C ALA A 172 7.65 -15.47 5.58
N LEU A 173 8.87 -15.26 5.07
CA LEU A 173 9.69 -14.10 5.41
C LEU A 173 9.02 -12.79 4.98
N PHE A 174 8.70 -12.66 3.70
CA PHE A 174 8.08 -11.46 3.17
C PHE A 174 6.63 -11.31 3.67
N GLY A 175 5.87 -12.40 3.73
CA GLY A 175 4.48 -12.39 4.19
C GLY A 175 4.34 -11.92 5.63
N MET A 176 5.16 -12.41 6.56
CA MET A 176 5.15 -11.94 7.94
C MET A 176 5.55 -10.45 8.05
N PHE A 177 6.61 -10.06 7.34
CA PHE A 177 7.10 -8.68 7.36
C PHE A 177 6.06 -7.68 6.82
N VAL A 178 5.46 -7.95 5.66
CA VAL A 178 4.45 -7.05 5.09
C VAL A 178 3.16 -7.06 5.90
N SER A 179 2.81 -8.18 6.54
CA SER A 179 1.63 -8.25 7.42
C SER A 179 1.78 -7.33 8.63
N ALA A 180 2.97 -7.29 9.24
CA ALA A 180 3.25 -6.39 10.36
C ALA A 180 3.09 -4.93 9.93
N ILE A 181 3.75 -4.51 8.83
CA ILE A 181 3.64 -3.14 8.32
C ILE A 181 2.19 -2.82 7.93
N LEU A 182 1.47 -3.75 7.32
CA LEU A 182 0.09 -3.54 6.91
C LEU A 182 -0.83 -3.32 8.13
N VAL A 183 -0.62 -4.07 9.21
CA VAL A 183 -1.32 -3.86 10.48
C VAL A 183 -1.03 -2.46 11.02
N ASP A 184 0.23 -2.03 11.03
CA ASP A 184 0.61 -0.69 11.49
C ASP A 184 -0.06 0.40 10.64
N GLN A 185 -0.07 0.25 9.30
CA GLN A 185 -0.74 1.22 8.42
C GLN A 185 -2.25 1.27 8.65
N PHE A 186 -2.92 0.13 8.85
CA PHE A 186 -4.35 0.13 9.14
C PHE A 186 -4.66 0.72 10.51
N GLN A 187 -3.85 0.45 11.52
CA GLN A 187 -3.99 1.06 12.84
C GLN A 187 -3.80 2.58 12.76
N ALA A 188 -2.77 3.05 12.06
CA ALA A 188 -2.53 4.46 11.77
C ALA A 188 -3.75 5.13 11.12
N ILE A 189 -4.34 4.50 10.10
CA ILE A 189 -5.56 5.01 9.44
C ILE A 189 -6.76 5.05 10.40
N PHE A 190 -6.99 3.98 11.17
CA PHE A 190 -8.16 3.89 12.04
C PHE A 190 -8.06 4.78 13.29
N SER A 191 -6.85 5.08 13.73
CA SER A 191 -6.57 6.04 14.80
C SER A 191 -6.43 7.49 14.28
N ASP A 192 -6.46 7.68 12.95
CA ASP A 192 -6.17 8.95 12.28
C ASP A 192 -4.82 9.56 12.75
N GLU A 193 -3.82 8.69 12.90
CA GLU A 193 -2.46 8.98 13.34
C GLU A 193 -1.46 8.71 12.21
N THR A 194 -0.44 9.56 12.07
CA THR A 194 0.75 9.19 11.30
C THR A 194 1.78 8.50 12.19
N ALA A 195 2.68 7.69 11.62
CA ALA A 195 3.76 7.08 12.39
C ALA A 195 4.62 8.11 13.13
N VAL A 196 4.79 9.32 12.57
CA VAL A 196 5.52 10.41 13.25
C VAL A 196 4.75 10.94 14.46
N GLU A 197 3.44 11.13 14.36
CA GLU A 197 2.59 11.58 15.47
C GLU A 197 2.59 10.58 16.62
N GLN A 198 2.53 9.28 16.29
CA GLN A 198 2.57 8.19 17.27
C GLN A 198 3.88 8.21 18.07
N VAL A 199 5.03 8.39 17.40
CA VAL A 199 6.34 8.45 18.05
C VAL A 199 6.53 9.75 18.85
N GLN A 200 5.97 10.86 18.38
CA GLN A 200 6.10 12.16 19.04
C GLN A 200 5.15 12.35 20.22
N HIS A 201 4.14 11.47 20.39
CA HIS A 201 3.06 11.62 21.38
C HIS A 201 2.39 13.00 21.30
N GLN A 202 2.26 13.54 20.09
CA GLN A 202 1.70 14.86 19.82
C GLN A 202 0.53 14.73 18.83
N GLY A 203 -0.61 15.34 19.15
CA GLY A 203 -1.76 15.38 18.25
C GLY A 203 -2.97 16.10 18.87
N PRO A 204 -3.82 16.73 18.05
CA PRO A 204 -5.06 17.34 18.52
C PRO A 204 -6.07 16.28 18.97
N PHE A 205 -7.11 16.70 19.72
CA PHE A 205 -8.24 15.83 20.06
C PHE A 205 -8.91 15.32 18.79
N ARG A 206 -9.08 13.99 18.68
CA ARG A 206 -9.68 13.35 17.51
C ARG A 206 -11.10 12.87 17.81
N PRO A 207 -12.13 13.39 17.12
CA PRO A 207 -13.47 12.86 17.25
C PRO A 207 -13.54 11.45 16.66
N GLN A 208 -14.40 10.58 17.22
CA GLN A 208 -14.61 9.26 16.65
C GLN A 208 -15.26 9.37 15.27
N ARG A 209 -14.52 8.94 14.24
CA ARG A 209 -15.00 8.90 12.85
C ARG A 209 -15.24 7.45 12.43
N PRO A 210 -16.22 7.19 11.56
CA PRO A 210 -16.44 5.84 11.06
C PRO A 210 -15.23 5.38 10.23
N LYS A 211 -14.81 4.12 10.43
CA LYS A 211 -13.63 3.53 9.74
C LYS A 211 -13.70 3.66 8.22
N LEU A 212 -14.89 3.55 7.65
CA LEU A 212 -15.09 3.69 6.21
C LEU A 212 -14.77 5.12 5.73
N ALA A 213 -15.07 6.16 6.51
CA ALA A 213 -14.72 7.53 6.15
C ALA A 213 -13.20 7.74 6.15
N LEU A 214 -12.49 7.16 7.13
CA LEU A 214 -11.03 7.21 7.21
C LEU A 214 -10.37 6.49 6.01
N LEU A 215 -10.87 5.31 5.66
CA LEU A 215 -10.43 4.60 4.46
C LEU A 215 -10.75 5.37 3.17
N THR A 216 -11.89 6.06 3.12
CA THR A 216 -12.29 6.89 1.97
C THR A 216 -11.35 8.08 1.78
N GLU A 217 -10.77 8.63 2.84
CA GLU A 217 -9.76 9.71 2.73
C GLU A 217 -8.48 9.23 2.04
N VAL A 218 -8.04 8.02 2.36
CA VAL A 218 -6.81 7.44 1.79
C VAL A 218 -7.08 6.87 0.40
N CYS A 219 -8.14 6.08 0.24
CA CYS A 219 -8.41 5.32 -0.97
C CYS A 219 -9.20 6.10 -2.05
N GLY A 220 -9.81 7.22 -1.65
CA GLY A 220 -10.66 8.07 -2.48
C GLY A 220 -12.17 7.78 -2.34
N ARG A 221 -12.99 8.73 -2.78
CA ARG A 221 -14.47 8.71 -2.70
C ARG A 221 -15.19 7.72 -3.63
N GLY A 222 -14.44 6.93 -4.40
CA GLY A 222 -14.99 5.91 -5.28
C GLY A 222 -15.54 4.69 -4.53
N HIS A 223 -16.22 3.80 -5.26
CA HIS A 223 -16.72 2.54 -4.70
C HIS A 223 -15.56 1.68 -4.13
N PRO A 224 -15.72 0.98 -2.98
CA PRO A 224 -14.64 0.25 -2.32
C PRO A 224 -13.90 -0.77 -3.18
N VAL A 225 -14.56 -1.37 -4.17
CA VAL A 225 -13.92 -2.30 -5.12
C VAL A 225 -12.83 -1.60 -5.96
N LEU A 226 -13.03 -0.32 -6.28
CA LEU A 226 -12.05 0.49 -7.02
C LEU A 226 -10.84 0.87 -6.16
N TRP A 227 -10.90 0.67 -4.84
CA TRP A 227 -9.77 0.90 -3.95
C TRP A 227 -8.66 -0.12 -4.15
N LEU A 228 -8.96 -1.30 -4.72
CA LEU A 228 -7.95 -2.29 -5.07
C LEU A 228 -7.23 -1.92 -6.38
N LEU A 229 -7.86 -1.15 -7.27
CA LEU A 229 -7.26 -0.82 -8.57
C LEU A 229 -6.21 0.31 -8.42
N PRO A 230 -4.96 0.11 -8.91
CA PRO A 230 -3.90 1.12 -8.88
C PRO A 230 -4.11 2.33 -9.81
N CYS A 231 -5.28 2.43 -10.45
CA CYS A 231 -5.60 3.45 -11.45
C CYS A 231 -6.47 4.59 -10.90
N ALA A 232 -7.25 4.33 -9.85
CA ALA A 232 -8.14 5.34 -9.27
C ALA A 232 -7.33 6.26 -8.35
N GLY A 233 -7.02 7.48 -8.80
CA GLY A 233 -6.44 8.49 -7.91
C GLY A 233 -7.42 8.87 -6.80
N ALA A 234 -6.94 8.99 -5.56
CA ALA A 234 -7.72 9.69 -4.55
C ALA A 234 -7.80 11.16 -4.97
N SER A 235 -9.01 11.71 -5.14
CA SER A 235 -9.17 13.14 -5.37
C SER A 235 -8.85 13.88 -4.07
N HIS A 236 -7.59 14.23 -3.85
CA HIS A 236 -7.22 15.04 -2.70
C HIS A 236 -7.78 16.44 -2.92
N HIS A 237 -8.51 16.96 -1.93
CA HIS A 237 -8.81 18.38 -1.90
C HIS A 237 -7.47 19.13 -1.97
N ARG A 238 -7.33 19.96 -3.00
CA ARG A 238 -6.31 20.99 -3.06
C ARG A 238 -6.62 21.91 -1.88
N GLU A 239 -5.95 21.72 -0.74
CA GLU A 239 -5.98 22.76 0.29
C GLU A 239 -5.50 24.03 -0.40
N GLU A 240 -6.37 25.06 -0.42
CA GLU A 240 -5.96 26.37 -0.91
C GLU A 240 -4.70 26.78 -0.14
N PRO A 241 -3.62 27.15 -0.83
CA PRO A 241 -2.47 27.72 -0.16
C PRO A 241 -2.95 28.90 0.69
N LEU A 242 -2.69 28.88 2.00
CA LEU A 242 -2.95 30.06 2.85
C LEU A 242 -2.10 31.27 2.39
N LEU A 243 -1.05 31.03 1.61
CA LEU A 243 -0.21 32.04 1.00
C LEU A 243 -0.27 31.88 -0.52
N ASN A 244 -0.90 32.85 -1.19
CA ASN A 244 -0.64 33.06 -2.60
C ASN A 244 0.87 33.32 -2.73
N HIS A 245 1.57 32.45 -3.45
CA HIS A 245 2.98 32.66 -3.79
C HIS A 245 3.16 33.75 -4.87
N ASP A 246 2.08 34.43 -5.26
CA ASP A 246 2.04 35.53 -6.21
C ASP A 246 2.17 36.89 -5.48
N VAL A 247 3.36 37.17 -4.94
CA VAL A 247 3.85 38.54 -4.68
C VAL A 247 5.32 38.60 -5.01
#